data_AF-A0A0B8WF02-F1
#
_entry.id   AF-A0A0B8WF02-F1
#
_cell.length_a   1.000
_cell.length_b   1.000
_cell.length_c   1.000
_cell.angle_alpha   90.00
_cell.angle_beta   90.00
_cell.angle_gamma   90.00
#
_symmetry.space_group_name_H-M   'P 1'
#
loop_
_entity.id
_entity.type
_entity.pdbx_description
1 polymer ?
#
loop_
_entity_poly.entity_id
_entity_poly.type
_entity_poly.pdbx_seq_one_letter_code
_entity_poly.pdbx_strand_id
1 'polypeptide(L)' 'MRIVLALLSTLMIAMFTYLVPAQAAGSMTPSCLMASEGIYQGLWVKHRIYVNEDVVYGANDMNSILTQLENLRNEGLCR' A
#
# COMPACT_ATOMS: atom_id res chain seq x y z
N MET A 1 46.20 -14.55 21.21
CA MET A 1 44.82 -14.89 21.65
C MET A 1 43.75 -13.87 21.23
N ARG A 2 44.01 -12.56 21.17
CA ARG A 2 43.02 -11.55 20.75
C ARG A 2 42.57 -11.65 19.27
N ILE A 3 43.47 -12.08 18.38
CA ILE A 3 43.20 -12.20 16.93
C ILE A 3 42.24 -13.36 16.61
N VAL A 4 42.30 -14.44 17.40
CA VAL A 4 41.45 -15.64 17.21
C VAL A 4 40.00 -15.34 17.59
N LEU A 5 39.77 -14.55 18.65
CA LEU A 5 38.43 -14.09 19.01
C LEU A 5 37.80 -13.19 17.93
N ALA A 6 38.60 -12.33 17.31
CA ALA A 6 38.11 -11.44 16.25
C ALA A 6 37.62 -12.23 15.03
N LEU A 7 38.38 -13.24 14.59
CA LEU A 7 38.03 -14.10 13.45
C LEU A 7 36.75 -14.92 13.68
N LEU A 8 36.56 -15.45 14.89
CA LEU A 8 35.35 -16.19 15.26
C LEU A 8 34.10 -15.30 15.26
N SER A 9 34.24 -14.04 15.69
CA SER A 9 33.12 -13.09 15.72
C SER A 9 32.64 -12.69 14.31
N THR A 10 33.56 -12.52 13.37
CA THR A 10 33.22 -12.22 11.97
C THR A 10 32.54 -13.38 11.24
N LEU A 11 32.90 -14.63 11.58
CA LEU A 11 32.33 -15.82 10.95
C LEU A 11 30.85 -16.03 11.34
N MET A 12 30.52 -15.73 12.60
CA MET A 12 29.14 -15.81 13.11
C MET A 12 28.21 -14.82 12.40
N ILE A 13 28.64 -13.55 12.24
CA ILE A 13 27.81 -12.50 11.62
C ILE A 13 27.48 -12.84 10.16
N ALA A 14 28.44 -13.43 9.43
CA ALA A 14 28.23 -13.84 8.05
C ALA A 14 27.11 -14.90 7.92
N MET A 15 27.00 -15.86 8.84
CA MET A 15 25.93 -16.87 8.79
C MET A 15 24.53 -16.29 9.04
N PHE A 16 24.41 -15.24 9.86
CA PHE A 16 23.12 -14.61 10.13
C PHE A 16 22.56 -13.85 8.91
N THR A 17 23.42 -13.31 8.03
CA THR A 17 22.95 -12.56 6.86
C THR A 17 22.42 -13.44 5.71
N TYR A 18 22.77 -14.74 5.66
CA TYR A 18 22.28 -15.64 4.60
C TYR A 18 20.91 -16.27 4.90
N LEU A 19 20.43 -16.21 6.15
CA LEU A 19 19.20 -16.87 6.58
C LEU A 19 17.99 -15.93 6.71
N VAL A 20 18.15 -14.63 6.41
CA VAL A 20 17.02 -13.71 6.41
C VAL A 20 16.29 -13.88 5.08
N PRO A 21 15.06 -14.42 5.05
CA PRO A 21 14.28 -14.43 3.83
C PRO A 21 14.05 -12.97 3.43
N ALA A 22 14.40 -12.64 2.19
CA ALA A 22 13.96 -11.40 1.56
C ALA A 22 12.43 -11.32 1.78
N GLN A 23 12.00 -10.34 2.56
CA GLN A 23 10.59 -10.07 2.78
C GLN A 23 10.03 -9.70 1.41
N ALA A 24 9.37 -10.66 0.76
CA ALA A 24 8.61 -10.41 -0.44
C ALA A 24 7.64 -9.28 -0.08
N ALA A 25 7.85 -8.11 -0.69
CA ALA A 25 6.86 -7.06 -0.71
C ALA A 25 5.62 -7.67 -1.35
N GLY A 26 4.72 -8.17 -0.50
CA GLY A 26 3.43 -8.67 -0.94
C GLY A 26 2.83 -7.56 -1.78
N SER A 27 2.32 -7.94 -2.96
CA SER A 27 1.48 -7.09 -3.80
C SER A 27 0.31 -6.59 -2.97
N MET A 28 0.53 -5.53 -2.19
CA MET A 28 -0.48 -4.81 -1.45
C MET A 28 -1.12 -3.86 -2.45
N THR A 29 -1.90 -4.41 -3.38
CA THR A 29 -2.88 -3.59 -4.09
C THR A 29 -3.84 -3.07 -3.03
N PRO A 30 -3.90 -1.74 -2.83
CA PRO A 30 -4.66 -1.19 -1.72
C PRO A 30 -6.15 -1.42 -1.95
N SER A 31 -6.89 -1.65 -0.86
CA SER A 31 -8.34 -1.79 -0.94
C SER A 31 -8.97 -0.42 -1.15
N CYS A 32 -9.80 -0.26 -2.19
CA CYS A 32 -10.65 0.92 -2.24
C CYS A 32 -11.96 0.70 -1.51
N LEU A 33 -12.41 1.75 -0.84
CA LEU A 33 -13.70 1.77 -0.18
C LEU A 33 -14.53 2.89 -0.81
N MET A 34 -15.78 2.57 -1.14
CA MET A 34 -16.76 3.59 -1.53
C MET A 34 -17.52 4.04 -0.28
N ALA A 35 -17.51 5.34 -0.02
CA ALA A 35 -18.31 5.93 1.03
C ALA A 35 -19.40 6.84 0.45
N SER A 36 -20.48 6.96 1.20
CA SER A 36 -21.54 7.95 0.96
C SER A 36 -21.08 9.37 1.33
N GLU A 37 -21.97 10.34 1.08
CA GLU A 37 -21.85 11.80 1.12
C GLU A 37 -20.78 12.43 2.03
N GLY A 38 -20.21 13.55 1.59
CA GLY A 38 -19.18 14.29 2.35
C GLY A 38 -18.26 15.13 1.46
N ILE A 39 -17.13 15.59 2.00
CA ILE A 39 -16.30 16.63 1.36
C ILE A 39 -15.14 16.01 0.57
N TYR A 40 -14.99 16.44 -0.69
CA TYR A 40 -13.82 16.19 -1.52
C TYR A 40 -13.38 17.51 -2.17
N GLN A 41 -12.10 17.89 -2.00
CA GLN A 41 -11.54 19.16 -2.52
C GLN A 41 -12.35 20.41 -2.14
N GLY A 42 -12.95 20.43 -0.94
CA GLY A 42 -13.75 21.57 -0.45
C GLY A 42 -15.19 21.62 -0.98
N LEU A 43 -15.60 20.66 -1.81
CA LEU A 43 -16.97 20.54 -2.31
C LEU A 43 -17.69 19.36 -1.64
N TRP A 44 -18.97 19.53 -1.34
CA TRP A 44 -19.82 18.42 -0.92
C TRP A 44 -20.17 17.54 -2.13
N VAL A 45 -19.88 16.26 -2.02
CA VAL A 45 -20.13 15.24 -3.06
C VAL A 45 -20.94 14.09 -2.47
N LYS A 46 -21.80 13.46 -3.28
CA LYS A 46 -22.66 12.35 -2.82
C LYS A 46 -21.93 11.02 -2.64
N HIS A 47 -20.87 10.80 -3.39
CA HIS A 47 -20.09 9.57 -3.40
C HIS A 47 -18.60 9.90 -3.34
N ARG A 48 -17.83 9.14 -2.56
CA ARG A 48 -16.36 9.26 -2.46
C ARG A 48 -15.70 7.90 -2.59
N ILE A 49 -14.51 7.89 -3.19
CA ILE A 49 -13.62 6.74 -3.24
C ILE A 49 -12.45 7.02 -2.31
N TYR A 50 -12.25 6.11 -1.37
CA TYR A 50 -11.09 6.07 -0.49
C TYR A 50 -10.14 5.01 -1.01
N VAL A 51 -8.86 5.34 -1.10
CA VAL A 51 -7.78 4.36 -1.29
C VAL A 51 -6.98 4.38 -0.01
N ASN A 52 -7.00 3.27 0.73
CA ASN A 52 -6.57 3.24 2.14
C ASN A 52 -7.35 4.26 2.98
N GLU A 53 -6.72 5.37 3.37
CA GLU A 53 -7.28 6.41 4.24
C GLU A 53 -7.54 7.73 3.50
N ASP A 54 -7.10 7.83 2.25
CA ASP A 54 -7.17 9.06 1.45
C ASP A 54 -8.36 9.06 0.51
N VAL A 55 -9.10 10.17 0.48
CA VAL A 55 -10.11 10.40 -0.55
C VAL A 55 -9.42 10.78 -1.86
N VAL A 56 -9.45 9.88 -2.83
CA VAL A 56 -8.83 10.09 -4.15
C VAL A 56 -9.80 10.65 -5.19
N TYR A 57 -11.11 10.49 -4.97
CA TYR A 57 -12.13 10.93 -5.92
C TYR A 57 -13.48 11.16 -5.24
N GLY A 58 -14.26 12.08 -5.80
CA GLY A 58 -15.61 12.41 -5.36
C GLY A 58 -16.52 12.75 -6.53
N ALA A 59 -17.74 12.21 -6.54
CA ALA A 59 -18.73 12.44 -7.59
C ALA A 59 -20.14 12.59 -7.02
N ASN A 60 -21.01 13.26 -7.78
CA ASN A 60 -22.43 13.44 -7.43
C ASN A 60 -23.35 12.46 -8.15
N ASP A 61 -22.82 11.73 -9.12
CA ASP A 61 -23.54 10.74 -9.91
C ASP A 61 -22.90 9.34 -9.75
N MET A 62 -23.76 8.33 -9.72
CA MET A 62 -23.35 6.93 -9.50
C MET A 62 -22.54 6.38 -10.68
N ASN A 63 -22.77 6.87 -11.90
CA ASN A 63 -22.04 6.36 -13.05
C ASN A 63 -20.56 6.78 -12.99
N SER A 64 -20.27 8.05 -12.71
CA SER A 64 -18.90 8.55 -12.62
C SER A 64 -18.10 7.90 -11.49
N ILE A 65 -18.72 7.65 -10.33
CA ILE A 65 -18.02 6.97 -9.22
C ILE A 65 -17.65 5.53 -9.60
N LEU A 66 -18.54 4.81 -10.29
CA LEU A 66 -18.29 3.43 -10.73
C LEU A 66 -17.25 3.35 -11.84
N THR A 67 -17.33 4.25 -12.83
CA THR A 67 -16.31 4.35 -13.88
C THR A 67 -14.93 4.65 -13.29
N GLN A 68 -14.85 5.56 -12.32
CA GLN A 68 -13.56 5.86 -11.69
C GLN A 68 -13.05 4.69 -10.84
N LEU A 69 -13.92 3.97 -10.15
CA LEU A 69 -13.53 2.76 -9.42
C LEU A 69 -12.97 1.68 -10.36
N GLU A 70 -13.58 1.51 -11.52
CA GLU A 70 -13.10 0.57 -12.55
C GLU A 70 -11.75 1.00 -13.12
N ASN A 71 -11.54 2.30 -13.38
CA ASN A 71 -10.24 2.82 -13.81
C ASN A 71 -9.16 2.53 -12.76
N LEU A 72 -9.41 2.81 -11.49
CA LEU A 72 -8.47 2.54 -10.39
C LEU A 72 -8.14 1.04 -10.28
N ARG A 73 -9.13 0.16 -10.51
CA ARG A 73 -8.91 -1.29 -10.56
C ARG A 73 -8.05 -1.69 -11.77
N ASN A 74 -8.30 -1.13 -12.94
CA ASN A 74 -7.54 -1.42 -14.16
C ASN A 74 -6.09 -0.93 -14.06
N GLU A 75 -5.84 0.14 -13.32
CA GLU A 75 -4.50 0.67 -13.02
C GLU A 75 -3.77 -0.13 -11.92
N GLY A 76 -4.42 -1.10 -11.29
CA GLY A 76 -3.86 -1.86 -10.16
C GLY A 76 -3.77 -1.04 -8.87
N LEU A 77 -4.40 0.14 -8.83
CA LEU A 77 -4.52 0.98 -7.63
C LEU A 77 -5.68 0.55 -6.73
N CYS A 78 -6.45 -0.44 -7.17
CA CYS A 78 -7.59 -0.97 -6.46
C CYS A 78 -7.72 -2.48 -6.70
N ARG A 79 -8.20 -3.22 -5.71
CA ARG A 79 -8.52 -4.66 -5.84
C ARG A 79 -9.99 -4.90 -6.15
#